data_AF-A0A2E9T0V4-F1
#
_entry.id   AF-A0A2E9T0V4-F1
#
_cell.length_a   1.000
_cell.length_b   1.000
_cell.length_c   1.000
_cell.angle_alpha   90.00
_cell.angle_beta   90.00
_cell.angle_gamma   90.00
#
_symmetry.space_group_name_H-M   'P 1'
#
loop_
_entity.id
_entity.type
_entity.pdbx_description
1 polymer ?
#
loop_
_entity_poly.entity_id
_entity_poly.type
_entity_poly.pdbx_seq_one_letter_code
_entity_poly.pdbx_strand_id
1 'polypeptide(L)'
;MGNFNNNLIAKWRERFEVMVRLTLGIPIILAGLQLALVGNQLSFDLTKLATWTNTEKVFALPLGAFALFAAVTSLIGLYHRSMLLNRQLEKVQEQIAISNKQFKRSEEQFKLSQEQFALAAKKENYYFYTEHCKKINEEVSEHINNLESFISENKNKYGRFLFDFRIFYELCFPENKYDSMLVFEHKAQDFHYEEQLTKYKEILSQLLLNSEFKRITNDDLYSCLIKNLFSSGLTYVPKYLDRDSDNKSKIIYEVFNSLEIIFQVLTHYRLVKVETCEQCKHLIKKLEQAYIGANFS
;
A
#
# COMPACT_ATOMS: atom_id res chain seq x y z
N MET A 1 16.96 -34.70 26.59
CA MET A 1 16.30 -34.84 27.91
C MET A 1 15.00 -35.67 27.89
N GLY A 2 14.22 -35.72 26.80
CA GLY A 2 12.93 -36.43 26.77
C GLY A 2 12.93 -37.93 27.07
N ASN A 3 13.99 -38.69 26.73
CA ASN A 3 14.02 -40.14 26.96
C ASN A 3 14.21 -40.54 28.43
N PHE A 4 14.88 -39.72 29.23
CA PHE A 4 15.15 -40.03 30.64
C PHE A 4 13.87 -39.93 31.50
N ASN A 5 13.06 -38.89 31.29
CA ASN A 5 11.78 -38.72 31.99
C ASN A 5 10.74 -39.78 31.60
N ASN A 6 10.76 -40.26 30.35
CA ASN A 6 9.82 -41.31 29.90
C ASN A 6 10.07 -42.64 30.62
N ASN A 7 11.34 -43.03 30.73
CA ASN A 7 11.73 -44.25 31.43
C ASN A 7 11.43 -44.17 32.93
N LEU A 8 11.54 -42.98 33.53
CA LEU A 8 11.25 -42.77 34.95
C LEU A 8 9.74 -42.83 35.23
N ILE A 9 8.90 -42.19 34.39
CA ILE A 9 7.44 -42.27 34.49
C ILE A 9 6.96 -43.72 34.35
N ALA A 10 7.52 -44.47 33.38
CA ALA A 10 7.18 -45.89 33.19
C ALA A 10 7.53 -46.75 34.41
N LYS A 11 8.70 -46.53 35.01
CA LYS A 11 9.11 -47.22 36.25
C LYS A 11 8.18 -46.93 37.43
N TRP A 12 7.72 -45.69 37.58
CA TRP A 12 6.79 -45.33 38.65
C TRP A 12 5.39 -45.87 38.42
N ARG A 13 4.95 -45.98 37.16
CA ARG A 13 3.72 -46.68 36.80
C ARG A 13 3.78 -48.16 37.19
N GLU A 14 4.87 -48.85 36.87
CA GLU A 14 5.06 -50.26 37.22
C GLU A 14 5.06 -50.46 38.75
N ARG A 15 5.78 -49.60 39.49
CA ARG A 15 5.76 -49.61 40.96
C ARG A 15 4.37 -49.37 41.53
N PHE A 16 3.59 -48.47 40.95
CA PHE A 16 2.21 -48.24 41.35
C PHE A 16 1.34 -49.49 41.13
N GLU A 17 1.44 -50.13 39.97
CA GLU A 17 0.68 -51.36 39.66
C GLU A 17 1.02 -52.52 40.62
N VAL A 18 2.31 -52.68 40.96
CA VAL A 18 2.75 -53.67 41.97
C VAL A 18 2.18 -53.34 43.34
N MET A 19 2.26 -52.08 43.77
CA MET A 19 1.76 -51.65 45.08
C MET A 19 0.24 -51.78 45.22
N VAL A 20 -0.53 -51.53 44.15
CA VAL A 20 -1.98 -51.81 44.12
C VAL A 20 -2.26 -53.29 44.37
N ARG A 21 -1.52 -54.19 43.70
CA ARG A 21 -1.66 -55.64 43.90
C ARG A 21 -1.30 -56.06 45.33
N LEU A 22 -0.22 -55.51 45.89
CA LEU A 22 0.18 -55.79 47.27
C LEU A 22 -0.82 -55.25 48.29
N THR A 23 -1.41 -54.07 48.04
CA THR A 23 -2.42 -53.45 48.91
C THR A 23 -3.64 -54.34 49.08
N LEU A 24 -4.02 -55.10 48.07
CA LEU A 24 -5.14 -56.04 48.15
C LEU A 24 -4.67 -57.43 48.60
N GLY A 25 -3.55 -57.92 48.07
CA GLY A 25 -3.07 -59.28 48.31
C GLY A 25 -2.58 -59.52 49.74
N ILE A 26 -1.78 -58.60 50.31
CA ILE A 26 -1.18 -58.79 51.64
C ILE A 26 -2.25 -58.84 52.74
N PRO A 27 -3.24 -57.93 52.79
CA PRO A 27 -4.30 -58.00 53.80
C PRO A 27 -5.15 -59.27 53.71
N ILE A 28 -5.43 -59.76 52.50
CA ILE A 28 -6.18 -61.02 52.31
C ILE A 28 -5.37 -62.21 52.84
N ILE A 29 -4.08 -62.28 52.52
CA ILE A 29 -3.19 -63.33 53.03
C ILE A 29 -3.07 -63.26 54.55
N LEU A 30 -2.90 -62.06 55.12
CA LEU A 30 -2.83 -61.84 56.56
C LEU A 30 -4.15 -62.21 57.26
N ALA A 31 -5.30 -61.88 56.67
CA ALA A 31 -6.60 -62.27 57.21
C ALA A 31 -6.77 -63.79 57.20
N GLY A 32 -6.39 -64.47 56.11
CA GLY A 32 -6.39 -65.94 56.04
C GLY A 32 -5.46 -66.58 57.07
N LEU A 33 -4.27 -66.01 57.27
CA LEU A 33 -3.31 -66.46 58.28
C LEU A 33 -3.85 -66.25 59.71
N GLN A 34 -4.42 -65.08 60.00
CA GLN A 34 -4.99 -64.79 61.32
C GLN A 34 -6.21 -65.66 61.63
N LEU A 35 -7.04 -65.96 60.63
CA LEU A 35 -8.13 -66.93 60.76
C LEU A 35 -7.61 -68.34 61.03
N ALA A 36 -6.51 -68.77 60.41
CA ALA A 36 -5.93 -70.09 60.67
C ALA A 36 -5.33 -70.21 62.09
N LEU A 37 -4.73 -69.14 62.61
CA LEU A 37 -4.05 -69.15 63.92
C LEU A 37 -4.99 -68.91 65.11
N VAL A 38 -5.93 -67.97 64.97
CA VAL A 38 -6.81 -67.51 66.05
C VAL A 38 -8.25 -67.98 65.83
N GLY A 39 -8.58 -68.55 64.67
CA GLY A 39 -9.96 -68.92 64.32
C GLY A 39 -10.57 -70.01 65.21
N ASN A 40 -9.75 -70.88 65.80
CA ASN A 40 -10.23 -71.87 66.78
C ASN A 40 -10.73 -71.23 68.09
N GLN A 41 -10.47 -69.94 68.31
CA GLN A 41 -10.94 -69.15 69.46
C GLN A 41 -12.18 -68.29 69.13
N LEU A 42 -12.70 -68.38 67.89
CA LEU A 42 -13.94 -67.73 67.49
C LEU A 42 -15.14 -68.61 67.86
N SER A 43 -15.97 -68.14 68.80
CA SER A 43 -17.31 -68.69 69.00
C SER A 43 -18.30 -67.98 68.09
N PHE A 44 -19.12 -68.69 67.32
CA PHE A 44 -20.20 -68.09 66.51
C PHE A 44 -21.42 -67.63 67.34
N ASP A 45 -21.24 -67.48 68.65
CA ASP A 45 -22.26 -67.00 69.57
C ASP A 45 -22.20 -65.47 69.62
N LEU A 46 -23.10 -64.84 68.86
CA LEU A 46 -23.18 -63.38 68.66
C LEU A 46 -23.52 -62.61 69.94
N THR A 47 -23.99 -63.30 70.99
CA THR A 47 -24.41 -62.68 72.26
C THR A 47 -23.27 -62.50 73.26
N LYS A 48 -22.10 -63.10 73.02
CA LYS A 48 -20.94 -63.03 73.94
C LYS A 48 -19.99 -61.91 73.56
N LEU A 49 -19.66 -61.05 74.52
CA LEU A 49 -18.69 -59.95 74.36
C LEU A 49 -17.30 -60.46 73.92
N ALA A 50 -16.89 -61.65 74.40
CA ALA A 50 -15.63 -62.28 74.02
C ALA A 50 -15.52 -62.53 72.50
N THR A 51 -16.62 -62.88 71.84
CA THR A 51 -16.69 -63.07 70.38
C THR A 51 -16.31 -61.79 69.64
N TRP A 52 -16.82 -60.64 70.07
CA TRP A 52 -16.54 -59.34 69.44
C TRP A 52 -15.08 -58.91 69.65
N THR A 53 -14.56 -59.07 70.86
CA THR A 53 -13.14 -58.73 71.15
C THR A 53 -12.14 -59.63 70.41
N ASN A 54 -12.49 -60.90 70.16
CA ASN A 54 -11.65 -61.81 69.38
C ASN A 54 -11.78 -61.56 67.87
N THR A 55 -12.96 -61.16 67.40
CA THR A 55 -13.17 -60.74 66.01
C THR A 55 -12.34 -59.49 65.68
N GLU A 56 -12.31 -58.50 66.58
CA GLU A 56 -11.46 -57.33 66.43
C GLU A 56 -9.97 -57.71 66.31
N LYS A 57 -9.47 -58.63 67.15
CA LYS A 57 -8.08 -59.11 67.08
C LYS A 57 -7.74 -59.82 65.76
N VAL A 58 -8.70 -60.50 65.14
CA VAL A 58 -8.54 -61.23 63.87
C VAL A 58 -8.54 -60.31 62.64
N PHE A 59 -9.11 -59.09 62.75
CA PHE A 59 -9.18 -58.15 61.63
C PHE A 59 -8.31 -56.90 61.81
N ALA A 60 -7.87 -56.57 63.04
CA ALA A 60 -7.10 -55.36 63.31
C ALA A 60 -5.79 -55.27 62.51
N LEU A 61 -5.04 -56.36 62.39
CA LEU A 61 -3.76 -56.36 61.67
C LEU A 61 -3.95 -56.33 60.13
N PRO A 62 -4.84 -57.13 59.52
CA PRO A 62 -5.20 -56.99 58.11
C PRO A 62 -5.72 -55.61 57.75
N LEU A 63 -6.60 -55.02 58.56
CA LEU A 63 -7.13 -53.67 58.35
C LEU A 63 -6.04 -52.60 58.49
N GLY A 64 -5.17 -52.71 59.50
CA GLY A 64 -4.03 -51.82 59.68
C GLY A 64 -3.02 -51.90 58.53
N ALA A 65 -2.72 -53.12 58.06
CA ALA A 65 -1.88 -53.33 56.89
C ALA A 65 -2.53 -52.75 55.62
N PHE A 66 -3.83 -52.99 55.40
CA PHE A 66 -4.57 -52.42 54.28
C PHE A 66 -4.52 -50.89 54.30
N ALA A 67 -4.78 -50.27 55.45
CA ALA A 67 -4.75 -48.81 55.58
C ALA A 67 -3.36 -48.23 55.26
N LEU A 68 -2.30 -48.88 55.75
CA LEU A 68 -0.91 -48.47 55.46
C LEU A 68 -0.59 -48.61 53.97
N PHE A 69 -0.87 -49.77 53.38
CA PHE A 69 -0.61 -50.00 51.96
C PHE A 69 -1.47 -49.09 51.06
N ALA A 70 -2.73 -48.82 51.44
CA ALA A 70 -3.59 -47.88 50.73
C ALA A 70 -3.02 -46.45 50.78
N ALA A 71 -2.52 -46.01 51.93
CA ALA A 71 -1.87 -44.70 52.07
C ALA A 71 -0.61 -44.60 51.21
N VAL A 72 0.27 -45.60 51.25
CA VAL A 72 1.51 -45.62 50.45
C VAL A 72 1.20 -45.67 48.95
N THR A 73 0.27 -46.52 48.53
CA THR A 73 -0.14 -46.65 47.13
C THR A 73 -0.77 -45.35 46.60
N SER A 74 -1.60 -44.69 47.42
CA SER A 74 -2.17 -43.37 47.10
C SER A 74 -1.07 -42.32 46.89
N LEU A 75 -0.08 -42.27 47.77
CA LEU A 75 1.05 -41.33 47.66
C LEU A 75 1.87 -41.58 46.37
N ILE A 76 2.13 -42.83 46.03
CA ILE A 76 2.82 -43.20 44.78
C ILE A 76 1.98 -42.80 43.57
N GLY A 77 0.67 -43.00 43.62
CA GLY A 77 -0.26 -42.61 42.55
C GLY A 77 -0.29 -41.09 42.34
N LEU A 78 -0.32 -40.31 43.42
CA LEU A 78 -0.24 -38.85 43.37
C LEU A 78 1.08 -38.37 42.78
N TYR A 79 2.20 -39.00 43.16
CA TYR A 79 3.51 -38.67 42.62
C TYR A 79 3.62 -38.98 41.11
N HIS A 80 3.14 -40.14 40.67
CA HIS A 80 3.08 -40.47 39.24
C HIS A 80 2.20 -39.47 38.47
N ARG A 81 1.06 -39.06 39.02
CA ARG A 81 0.19 -38.05 38.42
C ARG A 81 0.88 -36.68 38.34
N SER A 82 1.62 -36.26 39.37
CA SER A 82 2.35 -34.99 39.35
C SER A 82 3.44 -34.97 38.28
N MET A 83 4.16 -36.09 38.08
CA MET A 83 5.13 -36.23 36.99
C MET A 83 4.51 -36.09 35.61
N LEU A 84 3.34 -36.71 35.39
CA LEU A 84 2.61 -36.59 34.13
C LEU A 84 2.19 -35.14 33.87
N LEU A 85 1.67 -34.46 34.89
CA LEU A 85 1.26 -33.05 34.80
C LEU A 85 2.44 -32.13 34.48
N ASN A 86 3.58 -32.30 35.17
CA ASN A 86 4.78 -31.51 34.88
C ASN A 86 5.24 -31.67 33.43
N ARG A 87 5.24 -32.91 32.92
CA ARG A 87 5.58 -33.16 31.52
C ARG A 87 4.58 -32.53 30.53
N GLN A 88 3.29 -32.52 30.87
CA GLN A 88 2.29 -31.84 30.05
C GLN A 88 2.53 -30.32 30.05
N LEU A 89 2.86 -29.73 31.21
CA LEU A 89 3.20 -28.32 31.32
C LEU A 89 4.43 -27.96 30.48
N GLU A 90 5.49 -28.77 30.52
CA GLU A 90 6.67 -28.58 29.66
C GLU A 90 6.30 -28.55 28.18
N LYS A 91 5.49 -29.50 27.72
CA LYS A 91 5.02 -29.54 26.32
C LYS A 91 4.17 -28.33 25.96
N VAL A 92 3.31 -27.87 26.87
CA VAL A 92 2.49 -26.67 26.66
C VAL A 92 3.39 -25.43 26.56
N GLN A 93 4.40 -25.31 27.41
CA GLN A 93 5.37 -24.21 27.34
C GLN A 93 6.14 -24.22 26.02
N GLU A 94 6.58 -25.39 25.55
CA GLU A 94 7.21 -25.54 24.24
C GLU A 94 6.27 -25.12 23.09
N GLN A 95 5.01 -25.54 23.14
CA GLN A 95 3.99 -25.16 22.15
C GLN A 95 3.74 -23.65 22.13
N ILE A 96 3.65 -23.01 23.31
CA ILE A 96 3.52 -21.55 23.42
C ILE A 96 4.73 -20.86 22.81
N ALA A 97 5.94 -21.34 23.10
CA ALA A 97 7.17 -20.77 22.54
C ALA A 97 7.23 -20.90 21.00
N ILE A 98 6.80 -22.04 20.45
CA ILE A 98 6.71 -22.24 19.00
C ILE A 98 5.65 -21.31 18.39
N SER A 99 4.48 -21.22 19.01
CA SER A 99 3.38 -20.36 18.55
C SER A 99 3.81 -18.89 18.51
N ASN A 100 4.45 -18.39 19.56
CA ASN A 100 4.97 -17.01 19.61
C ASN A 100 6.02 -16.75 18.51
N LYS A 101 6.90 -17.73 18.22
CA LYS A 101 7.85 -17.62 17.11
C LYS A 101 7.17 -17.59 15.75
N GLN A 102 6.12 -18.39 15.55
CA GLN A 102 5.33 -18.38 14.32
C GLN A 102 4.59 -17.06 14.13
N PHE A 103 3.99 -16.52 15.20
CA PHE A 103 3.32 -15.23 15.16
C PHE A 103 4.27 -14.11 14.73
N LYS A 104 5.46 -14.03 15.36
CA LYS A 104 6.47 -13.04 14.99
C LYS A 104 6.93 -13.16 13.54
N ARG A 105 7.16 -14.38 13.05
CA ARG A 105 7.51 -14.62 11.64
C ARG A 105 6.39 -14.21 10.69
N SER A 106 5.14 -14.46 11.06
CA SER A 106 3.96 -14.06 10.27
C SER A 106 3.86 -12.53 10.18
N GLU A 107 4.10 -11.83 11.28
CA GLU A 107 4.12 -10.36 11.32
C GLU A 107 5.24 -9.79 10.42
N GLU A 108 6.44 -10.37 10.47
CA GLU A 108 7.55 -10.00 9.59
C GLU A 108 7.22 -10.24 8.11
N GLN A 109 6.62 -11.39 7.78
CA GLN A 109 6.17 -11.70 6.41
C GLN A 109 5.07 -10.75 5.92
N PHE A 110 4.13 -10.40 6.79
CA PHE A 110 3.07 -9.46 6.46
C PHE A 110 3.64 -8.08 6.15
N LYS A 111 4.60 -7.60 6.95
CA LYS A 111 5.28 -6.33 6.69
C LYS A 111 6.02 -6.33 5.35
N LEU A 112 6.80 -7.38 5.07
CA LEU A 112 7.51 -7.53 3.80
C LEU A 112 6.54 -7.57 2.60
N SER A 113 5.41 -8.26 2.75
CA SER A 113 4.36 -8.30 1.72
C SER A 113 3.77 -6.92 1.44
N GLN A 114 3.50 -6.12 2.47
CA GLN A 114 3.04 -4.74 2.28
C GLN A 114 4.08 -3.87 1.56
N GLU A 115 5.36 -3.98 1.93
CA GLU A 115 6.45 -3.25 1.27
C GLU A 115 6.57 -3.65 -0.21
N GLN A 116 6.48 -4.95 -0.52
CA GLN A 116 6.49 -5.44 -1.89
C GLN A 116 5.27 -4.97 -2.69
N PHE A 117 4.09 -4.97 -2.09
CA PHE A 117 2.87 -4.46 -2.73
C PHE A 117 3.00 -2.97 -3.06
N ALA A 118 3.49 -2.16 -2.11
CA ALA A 118 3.71 -0.73 -2.31
C ALA A 118 4.75 -0.46 -3.41
N LEU A 119 5.83 -1.25 -3.48
CA LEU A 119 6.84 -1.13 -4.52
C LEU A 119 6.32 -1.57 -5.89
N ALA A 120 5.54 -2.65 -5.95
CA ALA A 120 4.92 -3.12 -7.18
C ALA A 120 3.95 -2.08 -7.76
N ALA A 121 3.09 -1.50 -6.91
CA ALA A 121 2.17 -0.43 -7.32
C ALA A 121 2.93 0.79 -7.85
N LYS A 122 4.01 1.21 -7.17
CA LYS A 122 4.88 2.30 -7.67
C LYS A 122 5.50 1.98 -9.04
N LYS A 123 5.96 0.75 -9.24
CA LYS A 123 6.56 0.32 -10.51
C LYS A 123 5.54 0.32 -11.65
N GLU A 124 4.33 -0.17 -11.39
CA GLU A 124 3.24 -0.17 -12.35
C GLU A 124 2.80 1.25 -12.73
N ASN A 125 2.60 2.12 -11.74
CA ASN A 125 2.29 3.53 -11.98
C ASN A 125 3.38 4.24 -12.77
N TYR A 126 4.66 3.98 -12.45
CA TYR A 126 5.78 4.54 -13.19
C TYR A 126 5.79 4.09 -14.66
N TYR A 127 5.52 2.80 -14.91
CA TYR A 127 5.39 2.29 -16.26
C TYR A 127 4.26 2.99 -17.03
N PHE A 128 3.07 3.11 -16.44
CA PHE A 128 1.95 3.84 -17.06
C PHE A 128 2.28 5.30 -17.32
N TYR A 129 2.96 5.97 -16.39
CA TYR A 129 3.45 7.32 -16.60
C TYR A 129 4.38 7.43 -17.82
N THR A 130 5.38 6.54 -17.93
CA THR A 130 6.32 6.61 -19.06
C THR A 130 5.65 6.38 -20.41
N GLU A 131 4.75 5.40 -20.50
CA GLU A 131 3.98 5.11 -21.71
C GLU A 131 3.02 6.26 -22.05
N HIS A 132 2.36 6.83 -21.04
CA HIS A 132 1.46 7.95 -21.24
C HIS A 132 2.18 9.22 -21.67
N CYS A 133 3.33 9.54 -21.05
CA CYS A 133 4.14 10.67 -21.49
C CYS A 133 4.56 10.53 -22.94
N LYS A 134 4.98 9.33 -23.34
CA LYS A 134 5.37 9.04 -24.72
C LYS A 134 4.21 9.22 -25.68
N LYS A 135 3.04 8.67 -25.35
CA LYS A 135 1.82 8.80 -26.15
C LYS A 135 1.37 10.26 -26.29
N ILE A 136 1.33 11.03 -25.20
CA ILE A 136 0.94 12.44 -25.24
C ILE A 136 1.95 13.25 -26.06
N ASN A 137 3.25 12.98 -25.92
CA ASN A 137 4.27 13.67 -26.70
C ASN A 137 4.10 13.42 -28.21
N GLU A 138 3.86 12.16 -28.59
CA GLU A 138 3.59 11.77 -29.98
C GLU A 138 2.31 12.42 -30.51
N GLU A 139 1.21 12.36 -29.74
CA GLU A 139 -0.10 12.92 -30.11
C GLU A 139 -0.07 14.44 -30.27
N VAL A 140 0.53 15.17 -29.32
CA VAL A 140 0.67 16.64 -29.41
C VAL A 140 1.55 17.01 -30.60
N SER A 141 2.68 16.32 -30.79
CA SER A 141 3.59 16.59 -31.91
C SER A 141 2.92 16.35 -33.26
N GLU A 142 2.17 15.25 -33.39
CA GLU A 142 1.39 14.95 -34.59
C GLU A 142 0.31 16.01 -34.81
N HIS A 143 -0.41 16.40 -33.77
CA HIS A 143 -1.44 17.43 -33.86
C HIS A 143 -0.87 18.78 -34.32
N ILE A 144 0.25 19.24 -33.73
CA ILE A 144 0.95 20.46 -34.16
C ILE A 144 1.39 20.34 -35.62
N ASN A 145 2.02 19.22 -36.01
CA ASN A 145 2.48 18.99 -37.39
C ASN A 145 1.33 19.02 -38.42
N ASN A 146 0.16 18.48 -38.04
CA ASN A 146 -1.04 18.49 -38.86
C ASN A 146 -1.60 19.92 -38.99
N LEU A 147 -1.68 20.67 -37.89
CA LEU A 147 -2.12 22.07 -37.90
C LEU A 147 -1.17 22.97 -38.69
N GLU A 148 0.14 22.82 -38.52
CA GLU A 148 1.16 23.52 -39.32
C GLU A 148 0.98 23.25 -40.82
N SER A 149 0.71 21.99 -41.21
CA SER A 149 0.51 21.63 -42.61
C SER A 149 -0.75 22.23 -43.23
N PHE A 150 -1.79 22.48 -42.42
CA PHE A 150 -3.04 23.07 -42.87
C PHE A 150 -2.92 24.59 -43.07
N ILE A 151 -2.23 25.28 -42.15
CA ILE A 151 -2.03 26.74 -42.23
C ILE A 151 -0.94 27.10 -43.25
N SER A 152 0.01 26.20 -43.48
CA SER A 152 1.13 26.42 -44.37
C SER A 152 1.16 25.43 -45.52
N GLU A 153 0.52 25.79 -46.64
CA GLU A 153 0.76 25.12 -47.95
C GLU A 153 2.24 25.16 -48.38
N ASN A 154 3.08 25.95 -47.69
CA ASN A 154 4.52 26.06 -47.89
C ASN A 154 5.27 25.97 -46.55
N LYS A 155 5.42 24.77 -45.97
CA LYS A 155 6.23 24.49 -44.75
C LYS A 155 7.60 25.18 -44.72
N ASN A 156 8.19 25.45 -45.89
CA ASN A 156 9.50 26.10 -46.00
C ASN A 156 9.47 27.64 -45.95
N LYS A 157 8.30 28.31 -45.87
CA LYS A 157 8.21 29.78 -45.84
C LYS A 157 8.14 30.37 -44.43
N TYR A 158 7.65 29.61 -43.46
CA TYR A 158 7.38 30.10 -42.11
C TYR A 158 8.31 29.48 -41.05
N GLY A 159 8.28 30.03 -39.84
CA GLY A 159 8.99 29.60 -38.65
C GLY A 159 8.46 28.28 -38.09
N ARG A 160 8.97 27.88 -36.93
CA ARG A 160 8.70 26.56 -36.32
C ARG A 160 8.08 26.69 -34.93
N PHE A 161 7.25 25.73 -34.55
CA PHE A 161 6.84 25.57 -33.16
C PHE A 161 7.92 24.82 -32.37
N LEU A 162 8.28 25.39 -31.22
CA LEU A 162 9.03 24.73 -30.17
C LEU A 162 8.04 24.23 -29.12
N PHE A 163 8.10 22.95 -28.84
CA PHE A 163 7.27 22.28 -27.86
C PHE A 163 8.13 21.82 -26.67
N ASP A 164 7.93 22.46 -25.52
CA ASP A 164 8.44 21.97 -24.25
C ASP A 164 7.42 21.01 -23.64
N PHE A 165 7.61 19.73 -23.95
CA PHE A 165 6.75 18.65 -23.47
C PHE A 165 6.62 18.64 -21.95
N ARG A 166 7.69 18.97 -21.21
CA ARG A 166 7.66 18.88 -19.75
C ARG A 166 6.70 19.91 -19.17
N ILE A 167 6.81 21.16 -19.60
CA ILE A 167 5.93 22.24 -19.14
C ILE A 167 4.48 21.94 -19.52
N PHE A 168 4.25 21.53 -20.77
CA PHE A 168 2.91 21.21 -21.25
C PHE A 168 2.28 20.02 -20.50
N TYR A 169 3.06 18.95 -20.28
CA TYR A 169 2.57 17.77 -19.56
C TYR A 169 2.27 18.10 -18.09
N GLU A 170 3.12 18.87 -17.41
CA GLU A 170 2.88 19.31 -16.03
C GLU A 170 1.62 20.19 -15.91
N LEU A 171 1.28 20.97 -16.95
CA LEU A 171 0.01 21.73 -17.00
C LEU A 171 -1.21 20.82 -17.19
N CYS A 172 -1.12 19.83 -18.08
CA CYS A 172 -2.21 18.89 -18.32
C CYS A 172 -2.42 17.94 -17.14
N PHE A 173 -1.34 17.50 -16.48
CA PHE A 173 -1.34 16.46 -15.47
C PHE A 173 -0.49 16.84 -14.25
N PRO A 174 -0.87 17.88 -13.48
CA PRO A 174 -0.06 18.36 -12.35
C PRO A 174 0.07 17.36 -11.20
N GLU A 175 -0.84 16.38 -11.13
CA GLU A 175 -0.82 15.31 -10.14
C GLU A 175 0.22 14.22 -10.46
N ASN A 176 0.59 14.07 -11.72
CA ASN A 176 1.53 13.05 -12.19
C ASN A 176 2.99 13.51 -11.99
N LYS A 177 3.44 13.55 -10.73
CA LYS A 177 4.82 13.88 -10.37
C LYS A 177 5.71 12.65 -10.27
N TYR A 178 6.90 12.72 -10.86
CA TYR A 178 7.92 11.66 -10.83
C TYR A 178 8.22 11.16 -9.41
N ASP A 179 8.26 12.09 -8.43
CA ASP A 179 8.68 11.80 -7.06
C ASP A 179 7.60 11.08 -6.23
N SER A 180 6.33 11.12 -6.66
CA SER A 180 5.20 10.57 -5.91
C SER A 180 4.21 9.81 -6.80
N MET A 181 4.68 8.75 -7.47
CA MET A 181 3.87 7.84 -8.30
C MET A 181 3.00 6.88 -7.47
N LEU A 182 2.21 7.41 -6.54
CA LEU A 182 1.25 6.61 -5.75
C LEU A 182 -0.08 6.44 -6.47
N VAL A 183 -0.50 7.45 -7.22
CA VAL A 183 -1.70 7.46 -8.05
C VAL A 183 -1.32 8.04 -9.39
N PHE A 184 -1.73 7.38 -10.47
CA PHE A 184 -1.49 7.84 -11.83
C PHE A 184 -2.81 8.28 -12.45
N GLU A 185 -2.90 9.53 -12.87
CA GLU A 185 -4.09 10.09 -13.51
C GLU A 185 -3.96 10.15 -15.02
N HIS A 186 -4.93 9.56 -15.71
CA HIS A 186 -4.97 9.51 -17.17
C HIS A 186 -5.72 10.69 -17.79
N LYS A 187 -6.47 11.45 -16.99
CA LYS A 187 -7.32 12.54 -17.49
C LYS A 187 -6.64 13.87 -17.25
N ALA A 188 -6.57 14.68 -18.30
CA ALA A 188 -6.06 16.03 -18.18
C ALA A 188 -6.98 16.83 -17.25
N GLN A 189 -6.38 17.70 -16.44
CA GLN A 189 -7.14 18.59 -15.57
C GLN A 189 -7.83 19.67 -16.43
N ASP A 190 -9.16 19.69 -16.36
CA ASP A 190 -9.97 20.64 -17.11
C ASP A 190 -9.66 22.08 -16.65
N PHE A 191 -9.44 22.97 -17.63
CA PHE A 191 -9.34 24.43 -17.47
C PHE A 191 -8.18 24.94 -16.60
N HIS A 192 -7.11 24.16 -16.43
CA HIS A 192 -5.98 24.55 -15.57
C HIS A 192 -5.21 25.79 -16.06
N TYR A 193 -5.29 26.12 -17.35
CA TYR A 193 -4.63 27.30 -17.95
C TYR A 193 -5.58 28.51 -18.11
N GLU A 194 -6.85 28.39 -17.72
CA GLU A 194 -7.89 29.39 -17.98
C GLU A 194 -7.61 30.75 -17.33
N GLU A 195 -7.06 30.76 -16.12
CA GLU A 195 -6.71 31.99 -15.41
C GLU A 195 -5.60 32.76 -16.15
N GLN A 196 -4.58 32.05 -16.63
CA GLN A 196 -3.47 32.65 -17.38
C GLN A 196 -3.95 33.20 -18.71
N LEU A 197 -4.81 32.45 -19.42
CA LEU A 197 -5.40 32.93 -20.67
C LEU A 197 -6.33 34.12 -20.46
N THR A 198 -7.06 34.18 -19.34
CA THR A 198 -7.91 35.33 -19.00
C THR A 198 -7.08 36.58 -18.75
N LYS A 199 -5.95 36.47 -18.02
CA LYS A 199 -4.99 37.58 -17.87
C LYS A 199 -4.41 38.01 -19.21
N TYR A 200 -4.10 37.06 -20.08
CA TYR A 200 -3.63 37.36 -21.43
C TYR A 200 -4.69 38.10 -22.26
N LYS A 201 -5.97 37.74 -22.15
CA LYS A 201 -7.09 38.47 -22.77
C LYS A 201 -7.14 39.93 -22.33
N GLU A 202 -6.92 40.20 -21.04
CA GLU A 202 -6.89 41.58 -20.52
C GLU A 202 -5.71 42.37 -21.12
N ILE A 203 -4.53 41.74 -21.23
CA ILE A 203 -3.35 42.32 -21.88
C ILE A 203 -3.64 42.64 -23.35
N LEU A 204 -4.25 41.70 -24.09
CA LEU A 204 -4.68 41.91 -25.49
C LEU A 204 -5.66 43.08 -25.61
N SER A 205 -6.59 43.22 -24.67
CA SER A 205 -7.56 44.32 -24.66
C SER A 205 -6.88 45.68 -24.43
N GLN A 206 -5.91 45.74 -23.52
CA GLN A 206 -5.11 46.95 -23.29
C GLN A 206 -4.23 47.30 -24.49
N LEU A 207 -3.64 46.29 -25.14
CA LEU A 207 -2.86 46.48 -26.37
C LEU A 207 -3.73 47.03 -27.50
N LEU A 208 -4.96 46.55 -27.64
CA LEU A 208 -5.87 47.04 -28.67
C LEU A 208 -6.15 48.54 -28.47
N LEU A 209 -6.47 48.96 -27.25
CA LEU A 209 -6.65 50.38 -26.91
C LEU A 209 -5.39 51.19 -27.25
N ASN A 210 -4.20 50.70 -26.91
CA ASN A 210 -2.94 51.41 -27.18
C ASN A 210 -2.56 51.43 -28.68
N SER A 211 -2.98 50.42 -29.45
CA SER A 211 -2.72 50.31 -30.89
C SER A 211 -3.49 51.37 -31.68
N GLU A 212 -4.70 51.71 -31.25
CA GLU A 212 -5.52 52.79 -31.82
C GLU A 212 -4.85 54.17 -31.68
N PHE A 213 -3.93 54.34 -30.72
CA PHE A 213 -3.16 55.58 -30.52
C PHE A 213 -1.74 55.57 -31.14
N LYS A 214 -1.39 54.57 -31.96
CA LYS A 214 -0.08 54.44 -32.64
C LYS A 214 1.16 54.44 -31.73
N ARG A 215 1.05 53.91 -30.50
CA ARG A 215 2.14 53.96 -29.48
C ARG A 215 2.92 52.66 -29.26
N ILE A 216 2.73 51.64 -30.10
CA ILE A 216 3.29 50.31 -29.84
C ILE A 216 4.44 50.02 -30.82
N THR A 217 5.61 49.65 -30.29
CA THR A 217 6.72 49.20 -31.11
C THR A 217 6.56 47.73 -31.51
N ASN A 218 7.17 47.32 -32.62
CA ASN A 218 7.12 45.95 -33.11
C ASN A 218 7.64 44.94 -32.07
N ASP A 219 8.65 45.32 -31.30
CA ASP A 219 9.28 44.46 -30.30
C ASP A 219 8.39 44.29 -29.06
N ASP A 220 7.65 45.34 -28.67
CA ASP A 220 6.63 45.28 -27.61
C ASP A 220 5.46 44.39 -28.02
N LEU A 221 4.99 44.52 -29.28
CA LEU A 221 3.90 43.71 -29.80
C LEU A 221 4.28 42.23 -29.85
N TYR A 222 5.47 41.92 -30.38
CA TYR A 222 5.98 40.55 -30.41
C TYR A 222 6.10 39.96 -28.99
N SER A 223 6.73 40.71 -28.07
CA SER A 223 6.92 40.28 -26.69
C SER A 223 5.58 40.00 -26.01
N CYS A 224 4.59 40.89 -26.18
CA CYS A 224 3.28 40.70 -25.57
C CYS A 224 2.53 39.51 -26.13
N LEU A 225 2.56 39.29 -27.45
CA LEU A 225 1.82 38.22 -28.12
C LEU A 225 2.37 36.83 -27.78
N ILE A 226 3.69 36.69 -27.69
CA ILE A 226 4.35 35.38 -27.59
C ILE A 226 4.80 35.06 -26.15
N LYS A 227 5.37 36.01 -25.42
CA LYS A 227 5.97 35.76 -24.09
C LYS A 227 4.96 35.30 -23.04
N ASN A 228 3.72 35.83 -23.11
CA ASN A 228 2.65 35.45 -22.19
C ASN A 228 2.09 34.04 -22.45
N LEU A 229 2.47 33.41 -23.57
CA LEU A 229 2.07 32.05 -23.91
C LEU A 229 3.20 31.04 -23.67
N PHE A 230 4.43 31.48 -23.34
CA PHE A 230 5.54 30.57 -23.02
C PHE A 230 5.26 29.65 -21.84
N SER A 231 4.47 30.10 -20.87
CA SER A 231 4.06 29.27 -19.73
C SER A 231 3.23 28.07 -20.16
N SER A 232 2.65 28.06 -21.36
CA SER A 232 1.94 26.90 -21.92
C SER A 232 2.86 25.77 -22.41
N GLY A 233 4.17 26.01 -22.52
CA GLY A 233 5.11 25.07 -23.15
C GLY A 233 5.05 25.05 -24.68
N LEU A 234 4.17 25.84 -25.31
CA LEU A 234 4.08 26.02 -26.76
C LEU A 234 4.65 27.39 -27.14
N THR A 235 5.70 27.40 -27.95
CA THR A 235 6.38 28.62 -28.38
C THR A 235 6.52 28.65 -29.88
N TYR A 236 6.10 29.74 -30.52
CA TYR A 236 6.37 29.95 -31.93
C TYR A 236 7.66 30.73 -32.15
N VAL A 237 8.57 30.19 -32.97
CA VAL A 237 9.82 30.84 -33.36
C VAL A 237 9.77 31.23 -34.85
N PRO A 238 9.63 32.53 -35.15
CA PRO A 238 9.67 33.07 -36.51
C PRO A 238 10.94 32.69 -37.26
N LYS A 239 10.82 32.47 -38.58
CA LYS A 239 11.96 32.03 -39.41
C LYS A 239 13.08 33.08 -39.53
N TYR A 240 12.72 34.36 -39.50
CA TYR A 240 13.62 35.48 -39.83
C TYR A 240 14.07 36.29 -38.60
N LEU A 241 14.06 35.70 -37.40
CA LEU A 241 14.38 36.41 -36.15
C LEU A 241 15.74 37.15 -36.18
N ASP A 242 16.70 36.68 -37.00
CA ASP A 242 18.07 37.19 -37.09
C ASP A 242 18.41 38.00 -38.36
N ARG A 243 17.47 38.30 -39.27
CA ARG A 243 17.78 38.95 -40.56
C ARG A 243 17.05 40.27 -40.79
N ASP A 244 17.79 41.38 -40.63
CA ASP A 244 17.50 42.78 -40.99
C ASP A 244 16.15 43.38 -40.55
N SER A 245 16.19 44.65 -40.13
CA SER A 245 15.03 45.42 -39.63
C SER A 245 13.84 45.48 -40.59
N ASP A 246 14.06 45.25 -41.88
CA ASP A 246 13.05 45.36 -42.95
C ASP A 246 12.00 44.24 -42.93
N ASN A 247 12.19 43.15 -42.15
CA ASN A 247 11.23 42.05 -42.08
C ASN A 247 10.39 42.01 -40.78
N LYS A 248 10.52 42.99 -39.87
CA LYS A 248 9.79 42.97 -38.57
C LYS A 248 8.27 42.86 -38.73
N SER A 249 7.67 43.52 -39.74
CA SER A 249 6.23 43.44 -39.99
C SER A 249 5.78 42.05 -40.48
N LYS A 250 6.63 41.35 -41.25
CA LYS A 250 6.35 39.97 -41.68
C LYS A 250 6.44 38.99 -40.52
N ILE A 251 7.39 39.20 -39.60
CA ILE A 251 7.53 38.42 -38.36
C ILE A 251 6.26 38.53 -37.49
N ILE A 252 5.72 39.74 -37.35
CA ILE A 252 4.49 39.96 -36.56
C ILE A 252 3.28 39.31 -37.22
N TYR A 253 3.16 39.42 -38.55
CA TYR A 253 2.07 38.77 -39.30
C TYR A 253 2.12 37.24 -39.13
N GLU A 254 3.32 36.68 -39.22
CA GLU A 254 3.55 35.26 -39.00
C GLU A 254 3.18 34.83 -37.56
N VAL A 255 3.50 35.65 -36.56
CA VAL A 255 3.08 35.44 -35.18
C VAL A 255 1.57 35.44 -35.04
N PHE A 256 0.85 36.39 -35.66
CA PHE A 256 -0.62 36.43 -35.60
C PHE A 256 -1.25 35.13 -36.08
N ASN A 257 -0.76 34.58 -37.21
CA ASN A 257 -1.24 33.29 -37.73
C ASN A 257 -0.89 32.11 -36.81
N SER A 258 0.27 32.15 -36.15
CA SER A 258 0.71 31.08 -35.25
C SER A 258 -0.12 30.95 -33.98
N LEU A 259 -0.71 32.05 -33.48
CA LEU A 259 -1.50 32.06 -32.24
C LEU A 259 -2.76 31.20 -32.36
N GLU A 260 -3.33 31.08 -33.55
CA GLU A 260 -4.51 30.23 -33.78
C GLU A 260 -4.20 28.76 -33.50
N ILE A 261 -3.02 28.27 -33.91
CA ILE A 261 -2.56 26.90 -33.63
C ILE A 261 -2.44 26.70 -32.13
N ILE A 262 -1.83 27.64 -31.41
CA ILE A 262 -1.66 27.55 -29.95
C ILE A 262 -3.04 27.41 -29.28
N PHE A 263 -4.01 28.25 -29.64
CA PHE A 263 -5.35 28.16 -29.05
C PHE A 263 -6.06 26.85 -29.38
N GLN A 264 -5.92 26.33 -30.61
CA GLN A 264 -6.51 25.05 -31.00
C GLN A 264 -5.94 23.92 -30.15
N VAL A 265 -4.61 23.86 -29.97
CA VAL A 265 -3.95 22.86 -29.11
C VAL A 265 -4.45 23.00 -27.66
N LEU A 266 -4.50 24.21 -27.11
CA LEU A 266 -4.97 24.44 -25.73
C LEU A 266 -6.44 23.99 -25.54
N THR A 267 -7.31 24.23 -26.54
CA THR A 267 -8.71 23.78 -26.49
C THR A 267 -8.87 22.27 -26.67
N HIS A 268 -8.05 21.65 -27.53
CA HIS A 268 -8.07 20.21 -27.77
C HIS A 268 -7.81 19.42 -26.48
N TYR A 269 -6.83 19.88 -25.69
CA TYR A 269 -6.50 19.30 -24.39
C TYR A 269 -7.35 19.85 -23.23
N ARG A 270 -8.42 20.61 -23.52
CA ARG A 270 -9.35 21.19 -22.54
C ARG A 270 -8.68 22.03 -21.44
N LEU A 271 -7.50 22.59 -21.73
CA LEU A 271 -6.74 23.43 -20.80
C LEU A 271 -7.41 24.78 -20.56
N VAL A 272 -8.29 25.19 -21.49
CA VAL A 272 -8.99 26.47 -21.52
C VAL A 272 -10.39 26.29 -22.10
N LYS A 273 -11.30 27.20 -21.75
CA LYS A 273 -12.65 27.22 -22.31
C LYS A 273 -12.61 27.69 -23.75
N VAL A 274 -13.40 27.05 -24.61
CA VAL A 274 -13.54 27.42 -26.02
C VAL A 274 -13.95 28.90 -26.15
N GLU A 275 -14.87 29.36 -25.31
CA GLU A 275 -15.35 30.75 -25.28
C GLU A 275 -14.21 31.76 -25.06
N THR A 276 -13.30 31.48 -24.13
CA THR A 276 -12.16 32.36 -23.82
C THR A 276 -11.16 32.40 -24.96
N CYS A 277 -10.90 31.26 -25.60
CA CYS A 277 -10.09 31.20 -26.82
C CYS A 277 -10.72 32.00 -27.97
N GLU A 278 -12.02 31.86 -28.22
CA GLU A 278 -12.70 32.62 -29.28
C GLU A 278 -12.68 34.13 -29.01
N GLN A 279 -12.82 34.55 -27.76
CA GLN A 279 -12.65 35.96 -27.37
C GLN A 279 -11.22 36.46 -27.67
N CYS A 280 -10.19 35.68 -27.33
CA CYS A 280 -8.80 36.03 -27.63
C CYS A 280 -8.54 36.09 -29.13
N LYS A 281 -9.02 35.11 -29.92
CA LYS A 281 -8.93 35.11 -31.39
C LYS A 281 -9.57 36.34 -32.00
N HIS A 282 -10.75 36.74 -31.50
CA HIS A 282 -11.43 37.93 -31.98
C HIS A 282 -10.66 39.22 -31.66
N LEU A 283 -10.08 39.35 -30.45
CA LEU A 283 -9.21 40.48 -30.10
C LEU A 283 -7.95 40.52 -30.97
N ILE A 284 -7.34 39.36 -31.24
CA ILE A 284 -6.16 39.24 -32.08
C ILE A 284 -6.45 39.66 -33.53
N LYS A 285 -7.58 39.22 -34.11
CA LYS A 285 -8.00 39.67 -35.44
C LYS A 285 -8.22 41.18 -35.51
N LYS A 286 -8.80 41.78 -34.46
CA LYS A 286 -8.95 43.26 -34.38
C LYS A 286 -7.60 43.96 -34.28
N LEU A 287 -6.68 43.44 -33.46
CA LEU A 287 -5.31 43.93 -33.34
C LEU A 287 -4.57 43.85 -34.68
N GLU A 288 -4.68 42.72 -35.37
CA GLU A 288 -4.11 42.50 -36.70
C GLU A 288 -4.63 43.54 -37.70
N GLN A 289 -5.95 43.76 -37.75
CA GLN A 289 -6.57 44.77 -38.63
C GLN A 289 -6.10 46.20 -38.31
N ALA A 290 -6.05 46.58 -37.03
CA ALA A 290 -5.58 47.89 -36.60
C ALA A 290 -4.10 48.11 -36.96
N TYR A 291 -3.28 47.08 -36.79
CA TYR A 291 -1.84 47.16 -37.04
C TYR A 291 -1.47 47.12 -38.53
N ILE A 292 -2.14 46.28 -39.33
CA ILE A 292 -1.95 46.22 -40.79
C ILE A 292 -2.49 47.50 -41.44
N GLY A 293 -3.67 47.98 -41.03
CA GLY A 293 -4.24 49.22 -41.54
C GLY A 293 -3.38 50.45 -41.23
N ALA A 294 -2.69 50.48 -40.09
CA ALA A 294 -1.85 51.60 -39.68
C ALA A 294 -0.44 51.64 -40.34
N ASN A 295 0.07 50.51 -40.83
CA ASN A 295 1.42 50.39 -41.41
C ASN A 295 1.43 50.28 -42.95
N PHE A 296 0.28 50.08 -43.60
CA PHE A 296 0.14 49.99 -45.06
C PHE A 296 -0.71 51.13 -45.66
N SER A 297 -1.03 52.18 -44.90
CA SER A 297 -1.57 53.46 -45.39
C SER A 297 -0.50 54.55 -45.38
#